data_AF-A0A8T4WFM3-F1
#
_entry.id   AF-A0A8T4WFM3-F1
#
_cell.length_a   1.000
_cell.length_b   1.000
_cell.length_c   1.000
_cell.angle_alpha   90.00
_cell.angle_beta   90.00
_cell.angle_gamma   90.00
#
_symmetry.space_group_name_H-M   'P 1'
#
loop_
_entity.id
_entity.type
_entity.pdbx_description
1 polymer ?
#
loop_
_entity_poly.entity_id
_entity_poly.type
_entity_poly.pdbx_seq_one_letter_code
_entity_poly.pdbx_strand_id
1 'polypeptide(L)'
;MVDQSITEEILEAISWASLLSVVTMLFMLFPFLLIGLPGYFSGISNLLLLEFGIMLLIGGCLMGRQPLHDGDRYDSEGKPVDSWRRALIGRKALIASLFVLLLAGVFYLLDSIF
;
A
#
# COMPACT_ATOMS: atom_id res chain seq x y z
N MET A 1 -7.94 9.23 -24.82
CA MET A 1 -7.95 7.78 -24.49
C MET A 1 -6.86 7.38 -23.51
N VAL A 2 -6.17 8.34 -22.90
CA VAL A 2 -5.48 8.13 -21.62
C VAL A 2 -6.54 8.14 -20.50
N ASP A 3 -6.33 7.27 -19.52
CA ASP A 3 -6.64 7.42 -18.09
C ASP A 3 -7.81 6.71 -17.41
N GLN A 4 -8.68 5.92 -18.05
CA GLN A 4 -9.62 5.12 -17.25
C GLN A 4 -8.93 4.03 -16.44
N SER A 5 -7.98 3.30 -17.04
CA SER A 5 -7.26 2.23 -16.34
C SER A 5 -6.38 2.75 -15.20
N ILE A 6 -5.74 3.91 -15.38
CA ILE A 6 -4.89 4.52 -14.36
C ILE A 6 -5.74 5.08 -13.22
N THR A 7 -6.88 5.71 -13.53
CA THR A 7 -7.82 6.19 -12.50
C THR A 7 -8.35 5.04 -11.65
N GLU A 8 -8.68 3.90 -12.28
CA GLU A 8 -9.09 2.69 -11.57
C GLU A 8 -7.97 2.13 -10.66
N GLU A 9 -6.73 2.05 -11.16
CA GLU A 9 -5.58 1.62 -10.35
C GLU A 9 -5.35 2.53 -9.14
N ILE A 10 -5.48 3.84 -9.30
CA ILE A 10 -5.34 4.83 -8.22
C ILE A 10 -6.46 4.66 -7.20
N LEU A 11 -7.71 4.55 -7.66
CA LEU A 11 -8.87 4.37 -6.78
C LEU A 11 -8.76 3.08 -5.96
N GLU A 12 -8.34 1.98 -6.59
CA GLU A 12 -8.09 0.71 -5.93
C GLU A 12 -6.97 0.84 -4.88
N ALA A 13 -5.88 1.52 -5.22
CA ALA A 13 -4.77 1.77 -4.31
C ALA A 13 -5.17 2.61 -3.08
N ILE A 14 -5.96 3.68 -3.29
CA ILE A 14 -6.52 4.49 -2.20
C ILE A 14 -7.42 3.62 -1.32
N SER A 15 -8.31 2.82 -1.93
CA SER A 15 -9.21 1.93 -1.18
C SER A 15 -8.45 0.95 -0.30
N TRP A 16 -7.38 0.33 -0.81
CA TRP A 16 -6.54 -0.58 -0.02
C TRP A 16 -5.82 0.14 1.11
N ALA A 17 -5.24 1.32 0.84
CA ALA A 17 -4.56 2.11 1.86
C ALA A 17 -5.51 2.58 2.97
N SER A 18 -6.72 3.02 2.62
CA SER A 18 -7.75 3.40 3.58
C SER A 18 -8.21 2.22 4.43
N LEU A 19 -8.45 1.06 3.82
CA LEU A 19 -8.85 -0.15 4.53
C LEU A 19 -7.78 -0.60 5.53
N LEU A 20 -6.52 -0.61 5.09
CA LEU A 20 -5.38 -0.96 5.93
C LEU A 20 -5.24 0.04 7.09
N SER A 21 -5.41 1.34 6.84
CA SER A 21 -5.41 2.36 7.90
C SER A 21 -6.53 2.18 8.93
N VAL A 22 -7.74 1.80 8.51
CA VAL A 22 -8.83 1.51 9.45
C VAL A 22 -8.49 0.31 10.33
N VAL A 23 -7.90 -0.75 9.76
CA VAL A 23 -7.45 -1.92 10.52
C VAL A 23 -6.39 -1.52 11.55
N THR A 24 -5.41 -0.70 11.17
CA THR A 24 -4.35 -0.22 12.05
C THR A 24 -4.90 0.66 13.19
N MET A 25 -5.89 1.50 12.90
CA MET A 25 -6.60 2.29 13.93
C MET A 25 -7.32 1.41 14.95
N LEU A 26 -8.03 0.38 14.48
CA LEU A 26 -8.74 -0.57 15.36
C LEU A 26 -7.75 -1.36 16.22
N PHE A 27 -6.62 -1.76 15.64
CA PHE A 27 -5.56 -2.46 16.37
C PHE A 27 -4.97 -1.59 17.49
N MET A 28 -4.74 -0.31 17.23
CA MET A 28 -4.26 0.64 18.23
C MET A 28 -5.32 1.05 19.25
N LEU A 29 -6.61 0.92 18.92
CA LEU A 29 -7.70 1.33 19.81
C LEU A 29 -7.74 0.43 21.05
N PHE A 30 -7.44 -0.86 20.88
CA PHE A 30 -7.43 -1.83 21.96
C PHE A 30 -6.45 -1.51 23.10
N PRO A 31 -5.13 -1.30 22.87
CA PRO A 31 -4.19 -0.92 23.93
C PRO A 31 -4.49 0.47 24.50
N PHE A 32 -5.03 1.40 23.70
CA PHE A 32 -5.47 2.70 24.18
C PHE A 32 -6.58 2.58 25.23
N LEU A 33 -7.62 1.78 24.95
CA LEU A 33 -8.73 1.57 25.88
C LEU A 33 -8.34 0.76 27.12
N LEU A 34 -7.43 -0.21 26.98
CA LEU A 34 -7.05 -1.10 28.09
C LEU A 34 -6.07 -0.46 29.07
N ILE A 35 -5.10 0.30 28.57
CA ILE A 35 -3.94 0.76 29.36
C ILE A 35 -3.91 2.30 29.46
N GLY A 36 -4.72 3.01 28.68
CA GLY A 36 -4.74 4.48 28.67
C GLY A 36 -3.45 5.08 28.14
N LEU A 37 -2.74 4.37 27.24
CA LEU A 37 -1.46 4.80 26.70
C LEU A 37 -1.62 6.13 25.94
N PRO A 38 -0.87 7.19 26.30
CA PRO A 38 -0.83 8.41 25.50
C PRO A 38 -0.14 8.14 24.16
N GLY A 39 -0.44 8.96 23.14
CA GLY A 39 0.17 8.84 21.81
C GLY A 39 -0.54 7.86 20.87
N TYR A 40 -1.87 7.83 20.90
CA TYR A 40 -2.68 7.01 19.98
C TYR A 40 -2.35 7.29 18.50
N PHE A 41 -2.28 8.57 18.13
CA PHE A 41 -2.00 8.99 16.75
C PHE A 41 -0.55 8.69 16.33
N SER A 42 0.44 8.96 17.20
CA SER A 42 1.82 8.52 17.00
C SER A 42 1.95 7.02 16.79
N GLY A 43 1.26 6.21 17.59
CA GLY A 43 1.26 4.75 17.44
C GLY A 43 0.68 4.28 16.10
N ILE A 44 -0.44 4.86 15.66
CA ILE A 44 -1.01 4.59 14.33
C ILE A 44 -0.01 4.97 13.23
N SER A 45 0.56 6.17 13.30
CA SER A 45 1.56 6.65 12.32
C SER A 45 2.75 5.69 12.21
N ASN A 46 3.29 5.24 13.34
CA ASN A 46 4.43 4.32 13.36
C ASN A 46 4.10 2.95 12.76
N LEU A 47 2.91 2.42 13.03
CA LEU A 47 2.47 1.16 12.44
C LEU A 47 2.24 1.30 10.93
N LEU A 48 1.61 2.38 10.48
CA LEU A 48 1.45 2.66 9.04
C LEU A 48 2.80 2.82 8.33
N LEU A 49 3.79 3.43 8.99
CA LEU A 49 5.15 3.53 8.45
C LEU A 49 5.81 2.14 8.29
N LEU A 50 5.60 1.25 9.27
CA LEU A 50 6.05 -0.14 9.19
C LEU A 50 5.35 -0.88 8.03
N GLU A 51 4.03 -0.76 7.92
CA GLU A 51 3.24 -1.36 6.85
C GLU A 51 3.67 -0.85 5.47
N PHE A 52 3.93 0.46 5.34
CA PHE A 52 4.54 1.06 4.15
C PHE A 52 5.88 0.39 3.80
N GLY A 53 6.77 0.22 4.77
CA GLY A 53 8.06 -0.45 4.54
C GLY A 53 7.91 -1.90 4.07
N ILE A 54 6.99 -2.65 4.68
CA ILE A 54 6.67 -4.03 4.27
C ILE A 54 6.12 -4.07 2.84
N MET A 55 5.19 -3.17 2.51
CA MET A 55 4.61 -3.07 1.17
C MET A 55 5.65 -2.67 0.12
N LEU A 56 6.60 -1.78 0.45
CA LEU A 56 7.71 -1.44 -0.44
C LEU A 56 8.60 -2.65 -0.73
N LEU A 57 8.97 -3.40 0.30
CA LEU A 57 9.82 -4.59 0.14
C LEU A 57 9.12 -5.63 -0.74
N ILE A 58 7.89 -6.00 -0.39
CA ILE A 58 7.12 -7.01 -1.12
C ILE A 58 6.80 -6.52 -2.54
N GLY A 59 6.31 -5.29 -2.67
CA GLY A 59 5.95 -4.69 -3.95
C GLY A 59 7.15 -4.55 -4.89
N GLY A 60 8.29 -4.12 -4.37
CA GLY A 60 9.55 -4.02 -5.10
C GLY A 60 10.06 -5.38 -5.58
N CYS A 61 10.06 -6.39 -4.70
CA CYS A 61 10.45 -7.75 -5.08
C CYS A 61 9.53 -8.36 -6.16
N LEU A 62 8.22 -8.06 -6.10
CA LEU A 62 7.26 -8.53 -7.09
C LEU A 62 7.42 -7.79 -8.43
N MET A 63 7.56 -6.46 -8.40
CA MET A 63 7.75 -5.63 -9.59
C MET A 63 9.08 -5.92 -10.29
N GLY A 64 10.14 -6.27 -9.54
CA GLY A 64 11.42 -6.70 -10.09
C GLY A 64 11.37 -7.97 -10.94
N ARG A 65 10.25 -8.71 -10.95
CA ARG A 65 10.02 -9.86 -11.83
C ARG A 65 9.49 -9.47 -13.22
N GLN A 66 9.40 -8.18 -13.52
CA GLN A 66 8.96 -7.70 -14.83
C GLN A 66 9.87 -8.27 -15.95
N PRO A 67 9.30 -8.89 -16.99
CA PRO A 67 10.07 -9.33 -18.15
C PRO A 67 10.80 -8.15 -18.81
N LEU A 68 12.05 -8.38 -19.21
CA LEU A 68 12.92 -7.33 -19.75
C LEU A 68 12.47 -6.85 -21.14
N HIS A 69 11.88 -7.77 -21.92
CA HIS A 69 11.36 -7.48 -23.26
C HIS A 69 9.84 -7.54 -23.27
N ASP A 70 9.22 -6.60 -23.99
CA ASP A 70 7.76 -6.50 -24.06
C ASP A 70 7.11 -7.70 -24.74
N GLY A 71 7.83 -8.34 -25.68
CA GLY A 71 7.40 -9.57 -26.34
C GLY A 71 7.26 -10.77 -25.39
N ASP A 72 7.92 -10.75 -24.24
CA ASP A 72 7.91 -11.85 -23.27
C ASP A 72 6.80 -11.68 -22.21
N ARG A 73 6.00 -10.61 -22.29
CA ARG A 73 4.92 -10.33 -21.33
C ARG A 73 3.69 -11.22 -21.54
N TYR A 74 3.52 -11.75 -22.74
CA TYR A 74 2.39 -12.57 -23.13
C TYR A 74 2.88 -13.89 -23.72
N ASP A 75 2.20 -14.99 -23.41
CA ASP A 75 2.47 -16.28 -24.01
C ASP A 75 1.97 -16.34 -25.47
N SER A 76 2.21 -17.48 -26.13
CA SER A 76 1.75 -17.72 -27.51
C SER A 76 0.23 -17.70 -27.68
N GLU A 77 -0.53 -17.77 -26.59
CA GLU A 77 -1.99 -17.67 -26.57
C GLU A 77 -2.48 -16.23 -26.26
N GLY A 78 -1.56 -15.28 -26.06
CA GLY A 78 -1.85 -13.89 -25.71
C GLY A 78 -2.20 -13.67 -24.24
N LYS A 79 -2.01 -14.66 -23.36
CA LYS A 79 -2.25 -14.53 -21.92
C LYS A 79 -1.00 -13.97 -21.23
N PRO A 80 -1.16 -13.13 -20.19
CA PRO A 80 -0.01 -12.60 -19.48
C PRO A 80 0.76 -13.73 -18.78
N VAL A 81 2.08 -13.75 -18.92
CA VAL A 81 2.93 -14.72 -18.21
C VAL A 81 2.91 -14.46 -16.70
N ASP A 82 3.18 -15.49 -15.89
CA ASP A 82 3.12 -15.39 -14.43
C ASP A 82 4.05 -14.33 -13.85
N SER A 83 5.23 -14.15 -14.43
CA SER A 83 6.18 -13.11 -14.04
C SER A 83 5.59 -11.71 -14.23
N TRP A 84 4.91 -11.48 -15.36
CA TRP A 84 4.23 -10.22 -15.66
C TRP A 84 3.03 -9.99 -14.75
N ARG A 85 2.21 -11.01 -14.46
CA ARG A 85 1.09 -10.89 -13.50
C ARG A 85 1.58 -10.50 -12.11
N ARG A 86 2.65 -11.14 -11.63
CA ARG A 86 3.26 -10.81 -10.32
C ARG A 86 3.83 -9.39 -10.31
N ALA A 87 4.45 -8.96 -11.40
CA ALA A 87 4.95 -7.59 -11.53
C ALA A 87 3.83 -6.55 -11.46
N LEU A 88 2.67 -6.81 -12.08
CA LEU A 88 1.49 -5.95 -11.99
C LEU A 88 0.94 -5.86 -10.56
N ILE A 89 0.90 -6.98 -9.82
CA ILE A 89 0.53 -6.97 -8.39
C ILE A 89 1.53 -6.13 -7.60
N GLY A 90 2.83 -6.29 -7.86
CA GLY A 90 3.89 -5.50 -7.23
C GLY A 90 3.72 -4.01 -7.48
N ARG A 91 3.42 -3.62 -8.73
CA ARG A 91 3.12 -2.23 -9.10
C ARG A 91 1.93 -1.66 -8.32
N LYS A 92 0.82 -2.41 -8.22
CA LYS A 92 -0.35 -1.98 -7.43
C LYS A 92 0.00 -1.79 -5.95
N ALA A 93 0.76 -2.73 -5.37
CA ALA A 93 1.21 -2.64 -3.98
C ALA A 93 2.10 -1.42 -3.73
N LEU A 94 2.99 -1.08 -4.68
CA LEU A 94 3.85 0.12 -4.59
C LEU A 94 3.04 1.42 -4.69
N ILE A 95 2.01 1.48 -5.52
CA ILE A 95 1.13 2.66 -5.58
C ILE A 95 0.34 2.79 -4.28
N ALA A 96 -0.23 1.70 -3.76
CA ALA A 96 -0.96 1.70 -2.50
C ALA A 96 -0.07 2.10 -1.32
N SER A 97 1.21 1.68 -1.30
CA SER A 97 2.14 2.04 -0.23
C SER A 97 2.38 3.55 -0.13
N LEU A 98 2.37 4.28 -1.26
CA LEU A 98 2.46 5.75 -1.24
C LEU A 98 1.28 6.38 -0.49
N PHE A 99 0.07 5.87 -0.67
CA PHE A 99 -1.10 6.35 0.07
C PHE A 99 -1.04 5.98 1.55
N VAL A 100 -0.52 4.81 1.90
CA VAL A 100 -0.27 4.42 3.30
C VAL A 100 0.73 5.38 3.95
N LEU A 101 1.80 5.75 3.25
CA LEU A 101 2.77 6.73 3.73
C LEU A 101 2.14 8.11 3.95
N LEU A 102 1.29 8.57 3.02
CA LEU A 102 0.56 9.82 3.17
C LEU A 102 -0.35 9.80 4.40
N LEU A 103 -1.07 8.69 4.63
CA LEU A 103 -1.90 8.53 5.82
C LEU A 103 -1.06 8.50 7.11
N ALA A 104 0.10 7.83 7.10
CA ALA A 104 1.04 7.90 8.24
C ALA A 104 1.41 9.35 8.56
N GLY A 105 1.75 10.15 7.54
CA GLY A 105 2.02 11.58 7.69
C GLY A 105 0.83 12.37 8.25
N VAL A 106 -0.39 12.08 7.82
CA VAL A 106 -1.61 12.71 8.38
C VAL A 106 -1.75 12.40 9.87
N PHE A 107 -1.56 11.14 10.29
CA PHE A 107 -1.64 10.77 11.70
C PHE A 107 -0.53 11.38 12.54
N TYR A 108 0.69 11.48 12.00
CA TYR A 108 1.77 12.22 12.64
C TYR A 108 1.43 13.69 12.86
N LEU A 109 0.81 14.35 11.87
CA LEU A 109 0.35 15.73 12.01
C LEU A 109 -0.76 15.86 13.05
N LEU A 110 -1.71 14.92 13.10
CA LEU A 110 -2.77 14.92 14.11
C LEU A 110 -2.19 14.79 15.53
N ASP A 111 -1.19 13.93 15.74
CA ASP A 111 -0.47 13.80 17.01
C ASP A 111 0.21 15.10 17.45
N SER A 112 0.65 15.94 16.50
CA SER A 112 1.27 17.23 16.82
C SER A 112 0.27 18.32 17.23
N ILE A 113 -1.02 18.12 16.96
CA ILE A 113 -2.09 19.09 17.20
C ILE A 113 -2.87 18.75 18.48
N PHE A 114 -3.09 17.47 18.75
CA PHE A 114 -3.90 16.95 19.87
C PHE A 114 -3.03 16.39 20.98
#